data_AF-A0A5K0ZLF1-F1
#
_entry.id   AF-A0A5K0ZLF1-F1
#
_cell.length_a   1.000
_cell.length_b   1.000
_cell.length_c   1.000
_cell.angle_alpha   90.00
_cell.angle_beta   90.00
_cell.angle_gamma   90.00
#
_symmetry.space_group_name_H-M   'P 1'
#
loop_
_entity.id
_entity.type
_entity.pdbx_description
1 polymer ?
#
loop_
_entity_poly.entity_id
_entity_poly.type
_entity_poly.pdbx_seq_one_letter_code
_entity_poly.pdbx_strand_id
1 'polypeptide(L)'
;DIVDHLTSDVILHFGGTILSRISQLFDMYIDGLMKSLPGLSEEDTLMEHKGSTKFKAETDSQQLALLGNAYAVLDELLPMALSKICSEEKELTGNESLSSESTGPIPSKAVELKDWRRHLQHSLDKFRDYFCRQYMLNFIYSRGDKAQLDARMYLHGKKEDLFWDSEPLPSLPFQ
;
A
#
# COMPACT_ATOMS: atom_id res chain seq x y z
N ASP A 1 -34.81 -15.06 4.23
CA ASP A 1 -35.35 -15.75 3.04
C ASP A 1 -35.24 -14.97 1.72
N ILE A 2 -36.08 -13.99 1.39
CA ILE A 2 -35.98 -13.33 0.04
C ILE A 2 -34.73 -12.45 -0.10
N VAL A 3 -34.38 -11.69 0.94
CA VAL A 3 -33.25 -10.75 0.94
C VAL A 3 -31.91 -11.49 0.84
N ASP A 4 -31.82 -12.68 1.44
CA ASP A 4 -30.59 -13.46 1.52
C ASP A 4 -30.28 -14.16 0.19
N HIS A 5 -31.32 -14.68 -0.49
CA HIS A 5 -31.18 -15.22 -1.85
C HIS A 5 -30.80 -14.13 -2.85
N LEU A 6 -31.40 -12.94 -2.74
CA LEU A 6 -30.97 -11.79 -3.54
C LEU A 6 -29.50 -11.43 -3.29
N THR A 7 -29.03 -11.53 -2.05
CA THR A 7 -27.64 -11.21 -1.69
C THR A 7 -26.65 -12.20 -2.33
N SER A 8 -26.93 -13.49 -2.27
CA SER A 8 -26.09 -14.53 -2.91
C SER A 8 -26.07 -14.39 -4.44
N ASP A 9 -27.23 -14.20 -5.06
CA ASP A 9 -27.33 -13.99 -6.51
C ASP A 9 -26.60 -12.72 -6.96
N VAL A 10 -26.68 -11.65 -6.17
CA VAL A 10 -25.95 -10.40 -6.45
C VAL A 10 -24.44 -10.60 -6.36
N ILE A 11 -23.93 -11.33 -5.36
CA ILE A 11 -22.49 -11.62 -5.24
C ILE A 11 -22.03 -12.49 -6.42
N LEU A 12 -22.82 -13.48 -6.81
CA LEU A 12 -22.49 -14.40 -7.90
C LEU A 12 -22.44 -13.70 -9.27
N HIS A 13 -23.38 -12.79 -9.54
CA HIS A 13 -23.49 -12.10 -10.82
C HIS A 13 -22.68 -10.81 -10.91
N PHE A 14 -22.52 -10.07 -9.80
CA PHE A 14 -21.86 -8.77 -9.79
C PHE A 14 -20.51 -8.76 -9.06
N GLY A 15 -20.07 -9.88 -8.46
CA GLY A 15 -18.82 -9.97 -7.70
C GLY A 15 -17.61 -9.41 -8.44
N GLY A 16 -17.41 -9.80 -9.70
CA GLY A 16 -16.30 -9.27 -10.51
C GLY A 16 -16.38 -7.77 -10.78
N THR A 17 -17.58 -7.25 -11.01
CA THR A 17 -17.79 -5.80 -11.20
C THR A 17 -17.50 -5.05 -9.90
N ILE A 18 -17.93 -5.59 -8.75
CA ILE A 18 -17.67 -5.02 -7.43
C ILE A 18 -16.17 -5.00 -7.15
N LEU A 19 -15.46 -6.11 -7.37
CA LEU A 19 -14.01 -6.21 -7.18
C LEU A 19 -13.27 -5.20 -8.07
N SER A 20 -13.66 -5.07 -9.34
CA SER A 20 -13.10 -4.06 -10.25
C SER A 20 -13.30 -2.62 -9.76
N ARG A 21 -14.48 -2.31 -9.22
CA ARG A 21 -14.76 -0.99 -8.62
C ARG A 21 -13.94 -0.75 -7.36
N ILE A 22 -13.77 -1.77 -6.51
CA ILE A 22 -12.90 -1.68 -5.33
C ILE A 22 -11.45 -1.41 -5.75
N SER A 23 -10.93 -2.08 -6.79
CA SER A 23 -9.59 -1.81 -7.32
C SER A 23 -9.44 -0.35 -7.76
N GLN A 24 -10.40 0.18 -8.53
CA GLN A 24 -10.38 1.57 -8.97
C GLN A 24 -10.42 2.57 -7.80
N LEU A 25 -11.26 2.30 -6.80
CA LEU A 25 -11.32 3.14 -5.60
C LEU A 25 -10.02 3.08 -4.80
N PHE A 26 -9.40 1.90 -4.70
CA PHE A 26 -8.12 1.74 -4.03
C PHE A 26 -7.01 2.50 -4.77
N ASP A 27 -6.97 2.46 -6.10
CA ASP A 27 -6.03 3.26 -6.89
C ASP A 27 -6.20 4.76 -6.64
N MET A 28 -7.44 5.25 -6.62
CA MET A 28 -7.74 6.66 -6.30
C MET A 28 -7.34 7.03 -4.88
N TYR A 29 -7.55 6.11 -3.93
CA TYR A 29 -7.13 6.27 -2.54
C TYR A 29 -5.61 6.40 -2.44
N ILE A 30 -4.87 5.48 -3.06
CA ILE A 30 -3.41 5.49 -3.10
C ILE A 30 -2.87 6.77 -3.76
N ASP A 31 -3.42 7.18 -4.90
CA ASP A 31 -3.01 8.42 -5.56
C ASP A 31 -3.30 9.65 -4.67
N GLY A 32 -4.37 9.62 -3.89
CA GLY A 32 -4.67 10.63 -2.87
C GLY A 32 -3.64 10.65 -1.74
N LEU A 33 -3.19 9.49 -1.27
CA LEU A 33 -2.13 9.37 -0.26
C LEU A 33 -0.79 9.90 -0.80
N MET A 34 -0.42 9.56 -2.04
CA MET A 34 0.79 10.08 -2.68
C MET A 34 0.80 11.60 -2.75
N LYS A 35 -0.32 12.21 -3.16
CA LYS A 35 -0.48 13.68 -3.23
C LYS A 35 -0.50 14.37 -1.87
N SER A 36 -0.70 13.59 -0.79
CA SER A 36 -0.68 14.09 0.58
C SER A 36 0.73 14.04 1.19
N LEU A 37 1.66 13.28 0.60
CA LEU A 37 3.07 13.30 1.01
C LEU A 37 3.76 14.60 0.55
N PRO A 38 4.74 15.09 1.30
CA PRO A 38 5.52 16.25 0.88
C PRO A 38 6.29 15.89 -0.39
N GLY A 39 6.14 16.70 -1.43
CA GLY A 39 6.93 16.59 -2.65
C GLY A 39 8.24 17.37 -2.52
N LEU A 40 9.33 16.82 -3.04
CA LEU A 40 10.66 17.43 -3.01
C LEU A 40 10.93 18.50 -4.08
N SER A 41 10.02 18.75 -5.01
CA SER A 41 10.25 19.70 -6.11
C SER A 41 9.32 20.90 -6.02
N GLU A 42 9.89 22.06 -5.72
CA GLU A 42 9.30 23.37 -6.06
C GLU A 42 9.52 23.74 -7.55
N GLU A 43 10.09 22.85 -8.37
CA GLU A 43 10.44 23.16 -9.77
C GLU A 43 9.51 22.52 -10.82
N ASP A 44 8.58 21.64 -10.42
CA ASP A 44 7.52 21.12 -11.31
C ASP A 44 6.14 21.77 -11.08
N THR A 45 6.05 22.73 -10.15
CA THR A 45 4.80 23.45 -9.79
C THR A 45 4.37 24.51 -10.79
N LEU A 46 4.95 24.58 -11.99
CA LEU A 46 4.53 25.52 -13.02
C LEU A 46 3.41 25.00 -13.94
N MET A 47 3.03 23.71 -13.88
CA MET A 47 1.99 23.17 -14.78
C MET A 47 0.88 22.32 -14.13
N GLU A 48 0.95 21.94 -12.85
CA GLU A 48 -0.17 21.24 -12.19
C GLU A 48 -1.08 22.18 -11.39
N HIS A 49 -1.95 22.80 -12.18
CA HIS A 49 -3.07 23.63 -11.78
C HIS A 49 -3.97 22.97 -10.69
N LYS A 50 -4.02 23.60 -9.50
CA LYS A 50 -5.14 23.60 -8.54
C LYS A 50 -5.86 22.26 -8.30
N GLY A 51 -5.22 21.38 -7.54
CA GLY A 51 -5.92 20.47 -6.64
C GLY A 51 -5.35 20.69 -5.24
N SER A 52 -5.92 21.60 -4.44
CA SER A 52 -5.46 21.79 -3.06
C SER A 52 -5.74 20.52 -2.27
N THR A 53 -4.76 19.62 -2.14
CA THR A 53 -4.82 18.57 -1.13
C THR A 53 -4.94 19.30 0.21
N LYS A 54 -6.12 19.24 0.85
CA LYS A 54 -6.40 19.99 2.08
C LYS A 54 -5.49 19.55 3.25
N PHE A 55 -4.87 18.38 3.13
CA PHE A 55 -4.00 17.78 4.11
C PHE A 55 -2.66 17.42 3.46
N LYS A 56 -1.56 17.81 4.12
CA LYS A 56 -0.20 17.34 3.84
C LYS A 56 0.36 16.66 5.07
N ALA A 57 1.01 15.51 4.89
CA ALA A 57 1.69 14.75 5.93
C ALA A 57 3.12 15.29 6.11
N GLU A 58 3.25 16.40 6.83
CA GLU A 58 4.54 17.10 6.96
C GLU A 58 5.54 16.38 7.87
N THR A 59 5.06 15.61 8.85
CA THR A 59 5.95 14.89 9.79
C THR A 59 6.19 13.44 9.39
N ASP A 60 7.35 12.88 9.74
CA ASP A 60 7.66 11.46 9.51
C ASP A 60 6.58 10.54 10.08
N SER A 61 6.05 10.87 11.27
CA SER A 61 4.96 10.12 11.90
C SER A 61 3.67 10.15 11.09
N GLN A 62 3.30 11.29 10.48
CA GLN A 62 2.14 11.40 9.62
C GLN A 62 2.34 10.62 8.32
N GLN A 63 3.53 10.70 7.71
CA GLN A 63 3.85 9.99 6.48
C GLN A 63 3.85 8.47 6.70
N LEU A 64 4.48 8.00 7.78
CA LEU A 64 4.45 6.59 8.19
C LEU A 64 3.03 6.13 8.52
N ALA A 65 2.20 6.99 9.14
CA ALA A 65 0.81 6.67 9.38
C ALA A 65 0.01 6.50 8.08
N LEU A 66 0.24 7.34 7.05
CA LEU A 66 -0.38 7.14 5.74
C LEU A 66 0.03 5.81 5.11
N LEU A 67 1.31 5.45 5.18
CA LEU A 67 1.81 4.16 4.72
C LEU A 67 1.14 3.00 5.48
N GLY A 68 1.18 3.05 6.81
CA GLY A 68 0.57 2.03 7.67
C GLY A 68 -0.93 1.87 7.45
N ASN A 69 -1.66 2.97 7.25
CA ASN A 69 -3.09 2.92 6.93
C ASN A 69 -3.35 2.22 5.59
N ALA A 70 -2.53 2.45 4.57
CA ALA A 70 -2.67 1.78 3.28
C ALA A 70 -2.47 0.26 3.41
N TYR A 71 -1.48 -0.18 4.19
CA TYR A 71 -1.28 -1.58 4.52
C TYR A 71 -2.46 -2.16 5.30
N ALA A 72 -2.94 -1.47 6.34
CA ALA A 72 -4.08 -1.92 7.14
C ALA A 72 -5.36 -2.08 6.30
N VAL A 73 -5.61 -1.18 5.35
CA VAL A 73 -6.73 -1.31 4.41
C VAL A 73 -6.60 -2.59 3.57
N LEU A 74 -5.42 -2.83 3.00
CA LEU A 74 -5.19 -3.97 2.11
C LEU A 74 -5.16 -5.33 2.83
N ASP A 75 -4.44 -5.41 3.94
CA ASP A 75 -4.13 -6.68 4.61
C ASP A 75 -5.15 -7.06 5.68
N GLU A 76 -5.87 -6.09 6.24
CA GLU A 76 -6.84 -6.34 7.32
C GLU A 76 -8.27 -6.00 6.89
N LEU A 77 -8.55 -4.74 6.53
CA LEU A 77 -9.93 -4.28 6.36
C LEU A 77 -10.62 -4.91 5.15
N LEU A 78 -9.98 -4.95 3.98
CA LEU A 78 -10.56 -5.54 2.77
C LEU A 78 -10.77 -7.06 2.93
N PRO A 79 -9.80 -7.86 3.42
CA PRO A 79 -10.01 -9.27 3.68
C PRO A 79 -11.10 -9.53 4.73
N MET A 80 -11.18 -8.71 5.78
CA MET A 80 -12.24 -8.81 6.79
C MET A 80 -13.63 -8.48 6.21
N ALA A 81 -13.73 -7.46 5.36
CA ALA A 81 -14.99 -7.12 4.71
C ALA A 81 -15.45 -8.25 3.77
N LEU A 82 -14.55 -8.79 2.96
CA LEU A 82 -14.84 -9.93 2.09
C LEU A 82 -15.21 -11.19 2.87
N SER A 83 -14.51 -11.48 3.97
CA SER A 83 -14.82 -12.66 4.77
C SER A 83 -16.20 -12.57 5.41
N LYS A 84 -16.64 -11.38 5.85
CA LYS A 84 -18.02 -11.17 6.34
C LYS A 84 -19.05 -11.41 5.25
N ILE A 85 -18.85 -10.79 4.08
CA ILE A 85 -19.76 -10.94 2.92
C ILE A 85 -19.88 -12.42 2.48
N CYS A 86 -18.78 -13.18 2.49
CA CYS A 86 -18.79 -14.60 2.13
C CYS A 86 -19.21 -15.54 3.27
N SER A 87 -19.08 -15.15 4.54
CA SER A 87 -19.50 -15.99 5.68
C SER A 87 -21.00 -15.94 5.91
N GLU A 88 -21.62 -14.78 5.65
CA GLU A 88 -23.08 -14.61 5.61
C GLU A 88 -23.75 -15.53 4.58
N GLU A 89 -23.04 -15.90 3.49
CA GLU A 89 -23.49 -16.89 2.51
C GLU A 89 -23.51 -18.33 3.09
N LYS A 90 -22.49 -18.69 3.88
CA LYS A 90 -22.29 -20.07 4.38
C LYS A 90 -23.18 -20.45 5.56
N GLU A 91 -23.54 -19.51 6.43
CA GLU A 91 -24.41 -19.80 7.57
C GLU A 91 -25.89 -20.01 7.17
N LEU A 92 -26.28 -19.59 5.96
CA LEU A 92 -27.67 -19.65 5.48
C LEU A 92 -27.94 -20.85 4.55
N THR A 93 -26.92 -21.39 3.88
CA THR A 93 -26.99 -22.72 3.25
C THR A 93 -26.66 -23.80 4.29
N GLY A 94 -27.60 -24.05 5.20
CA GLY A 94 -27.45 -25.10 6.19
C GLY A 94 -27.16 -26.46 5.54
N ASN A 95 -26.00 -27.03 5.87
CA ASN A 95 -25.68 -28.46 5.84
C ASN A 95 -26.54 -29.35 4.91
N GLU A 96 -26.21 -29.41 3.61
CA GLU A 96 -26.53 -30.58 2.79
C GLU A 96 -25.24 -31.29 2.40
N SER A 97 -24.97 -32.38 3.13
CA SER A 97 -24.12 -33.45 2.63
C SER A 97 -24.79 -34.03 1.37
N LEU A 98 -24.33 -33.61 0.19
CA LEU A 98 -24.57 -34.33 -1.05
C LEU A 98 -23.34 -34.29 -1.93
N SER A 99 -22.61 -35.42 -1.92
CA SER A 99 -21.84 -35.83 -3.08
C SER A 99 -22.80 -35.95 -4.27
N SER A 100 -22.72 -35.04 -5.23
CA SER A 100 -23.17 -35.32 -6.59
C SER A 100 -22.54 -34.34 -7.56
N GLU A 101 -21.97 -34.91 -8.62
CA GLU A 101 -21.24 -34.28 -9.70
C GLU A 101 -22.01 -33.11 -10.34
N SER A 102 -21.45 -31.90 -10.29
CA SER A 102 -21.75 -30.84 -11.24
C SER A 102 -20.49 -30.00 -11.48
N THR A 103 -20.08 -29.97 -12.74
CA THR A 103 -18.92 -29.27 -13.27
C THR A 103 -19.19 -27.75 -13.43
N GLY A 104 -18.45 -26.88 -12.73
CA GLY A 104 -18.28 -25.41 -12.97
C GLY A 104 -18.76 -24.47 -11.82
N PRO A 105 -18.29 -23.20 -11.61
CA PRO A 105 -17.15 -22.41 -12.13
C PRO A 105 -16.17 -22.00 -10.99
N ILE A 106 -15.80 -22.93 -10.11
CA ILE A 106 -14.95 -22.66 -8.93
C ILE A 106 -13.53 -22.14 -9.29
N PRO A 107 -12.84 -22.59 -10.37
CA PRO A 107 -11.49 -22.09 -10.65
C PRO A 107 -11.47 -20.64 -11.14
N SER A 108 -12.50 -20.15 -11.84
CA SER A 108 -12.51 -18.78 -12.39
C SER A 108 -12.65 -17.72 -11.29
N LYS A 109 -13.49 -17.95 -10.28
CA LYS A 109 -13.63 -17.04 -9.12
C LYS A 109 -12.33 -16.96 -8.30
N ALA A 110 -11.64 -18.10 -8.12
CA ALA A 110 -10.37 -18.13 -7.40
C ALA A 110 -9.25 -17.40 -8.16
N VAL A 111 -9.22 -17.49 -9.49
CA VAL A 111 -8.30 -16.74 -10.35
C VAL A 111 -8.61 -15.24 -10.29
N GLU A 112 -9.88 -14.85 -10.39
CA GLU A 112 -10.31 -13.46 -10.32
C GLU A 112 -9.96 -12.79 -8.99
N LEU A 113 -10.18 -13.47 -7.85
CA LEU A 113 -9.78 -12.97 -6.53
C LEU A 113 -8.26 -12.82 -6.40
N LYS A 114 -7.49 -13.74 -7.00
CA LYS A 114 -6.02 -13.68 -6.99
C LYS A 114 -5.52 -12.51 -7.83
N ASP A 115 -6.09 -12.29 -8.99
CA ASP A 115 -5.73 -11.17 -9.88
C ASP A 115 -6.16 -9.83 -9.28
N TRP A 116 -7.34 -9.77 -8.66
CA TRP A 116 -7.78 -8.62 -7.87
C TRP A 116 -6.79 -8.30 -6.74
N ARG A 117 -6.37 -9.31 -5.96
CA ARG A 117 -5.37 -9.11 -4.90
C ARG A 117 -4.03 -8.64 -5.46
N ARG A 118 -3.59 -9.17 -6.60
CA ARG A 118 -2.37 -8.72 -7.29
C ARG A 118 -2.47 -7.26 -7.73
N HIS A 119 -3.61 -6.83 -8.26
CA HIS A 119 -3.85 -5.43 -8.61
C HIS A 119 -3.68 -4.53 -7.39
N LEU A 120 -4.36 -4.85 -6.29
CA LEU A 120 -4.27 -4.03 -5.07
C LEU A 120 -2.83 -3.97 -4.53
N GLN A 121 -2.13 -5.11 -4.52
CA GLN A 121 -0.73 -5.16 -4.13
C GLN A 121 0.15 -4.28 -5.02
N HIS A 122 -0.07 -4.31 -6.33
CA HIS A 122 0.68 -3.47 -7.27
C HIS A 122 0.47 -1.96 -7.01
N SER A 123 -0.78 -1.57 -6.71
CA SER A 123 -1.12 -0.20 -6.34
C SER A 123 -0.42 0.23 -5.05
N LEU A 124 -0.39 -0.65 -4.04
CA LEU A 124 0.35 -0.41 -2.80
C LEU A 124 1.87 -0.36 -3.02
N ASP A 125 2.42 -1.23 -3.87
CA ASP A 125 3.84 -1.23 -4.21
C ASP A 125 4.24 0.10 -4.87
N LYS A 126 3.40 0.64 -5.76
CA LYS A 126 3.60 1.99 -6.34
C LYS A 126 3.68 3.05 -5.24
N PHE A 127 2.82 2.97 -4.21
CA PHE A 127 2.86 3.88 -3.06
C PHE A 127 4.12 3.74 -2.24
N ARG A 128 4.51 2.51 -1.91
CA ARG A 128 5.74 2.22 -1.19
C ARG A 128 6.95 2.77 -1.96
N ASP A 129 7.03 2.53 -3.26
CA ASP A 129 8.13 3.00 -4.09
C ASP A 129 8.20 4.53 -4.13
N TYR A 130 7.04 5.20 -4.24
CA TYR A 130 6.96 6.66 -4.14
C TYR A 130 7.43 7.16 -2.76
N PHE A 131 6.91 6.57 -1.69
CA PHE A 131 7.28 6.89 -0.31
C PHE A 131 8.78 6.69 -0.09
N CYS A 132 9.35 5.55 -0.47
CA CYS A 132 10.76 5.24 -0.30
C CYS A 132 11.65 6.23 -1.04
N ARG A 133 11.28 6.64 -2.26
CA ARG A 133 12.02 7.68 -3.00
C ARG A 133 11.98 9.02 -2.27
N GLN A 134 10.82 9.46 -1.81
CA GLN A 134 10.71 10.72 -1.06
C GLN A 134 11.46 10.63 0.28
N TYR A 135 11.33 9.53 1.01
CA TYR A 135 11.97 9.32 2.30
C TYR A 135 13.49 9.24 2.18
N MET A 136 14.03 8.50 1.21
CA MET A 136 15.47 8.42 0.96
C MET A 136 16.06 9.77 0.57
N LEU A 137 15.38 10.51 -0.31
CA LEU A 137 15.83 11.86 -0.68
C LEU A 137 15.75 12.81 0.52
N ASN A 138 14.70 12.77 1.33
CA ASN A 138 14.63 13.54 2.57
C ASN A 138 15.76 13.11 3.53
N PHE A 139 16.04 11.82 3.66
CA PHE A 139 17.14 11.34 4.50
C PHE A 139 18.52 11.84 4.04
N ILE A 140 18.78 11.83 2.73
CA ILE A 140 20.06 12.29 2.15
C ILE A 140 20.19 13.82 2.23
N TYR A 141 19.11 14.56 1.97
CA TYR A 141 19.15 16.01 1.72
C TYR A 141 18.53 16.89 2.82
N SER A 142 17.78 16.34 3.78
CA SER A 142 17.00 17.11 4.75
C SER A 142 17.70 17.32 6.10
N ARG A 143 18.30 18.52 6.19
CA ARG A 143 18.15 19.56 7.23
C ARG A 143 17.92 19.13 8.69
N GLY A 144 18.81 18.32 9.23
CA GLY A 144 19.07 18.24 10.66
C GLY A 144 20.49 17.77 10.89
N ASP A 145 21.30 18.60 11.53
CA ASP A 145 22.76 18.55 11.78
C ASP A 145 23.38 17.19 12.22
N LYS A 146 22.58 16.13 12.38
CA LYS A 146 23.00 14.83 12.93
C LYS A 146 23.05 13.68 11.91
N ALA A 147 22.43 13.82 10.73
CA ALA A 147 22.37 12.76 9.73
C ALA A 147 22.68 13.22 8.29
N GLN A 148 23.19 14.44 8.12
CA GLN A 148 23.59 14.92 6.81
C GLN A 148 24.80 14.13 6.32
N LEU A 149 24.68 13.51 5.14
CA LEU A 149 25.80 12.89 4.45
C LEU A 149 26.73 14.01 3.94
N ASP A 150 27.61 14.51 4.79
CA ASP A 150 28.59 15.53 4.41
C ASP A 150 29.84 14.84 3.85
N ALA A 151 30.38 15.35 2.74
CA ALA A 151 31.68 14.95 2.22
C ALA A 151 32.78 15.09 3.31
N ARG A 152 32.59 16.01 4.27
CA ARG A 152 33.45 16.13 5.44
C ARG A 152 33.46 14.88 6.32
N MET A 153 32.43 14.02 6.33
CA MET A 153 32.45 12.76 7.08
C MET A 153 33.52 11.80 6.55
N TYR A 154 33.74 11.78 5.24
CA TYR A 154 34.80 10.98 4.61
C TYR A 154 36.19 11.63 4.74
N LEU A 155 36.24 12.94 5.01
CA LEU A 155 37.50 13.70 5.14
C LEU A 155 37.94 13.92 6.60
N HIS A 156 37.01 13.96 7.55
CA HIS A 156 37.21 14.16 9.01
C HIS A 156 36.99 12.86 9.79
N GLY A 157 37.55 11.76 9.30
CA GLY A 157 37.63 10.52 10.06
C GLY A 157 38.24 10.80 11.45
N LYS A 158 37.42 10.76 12.50
CA LYS A 158 37.91 10.92 13.88
C LYS A 158 38.90 9.79 14.13
N LYS A 159 40.15 10.17 14.40
CA LYS A 159 41.31 9.28 14.57
C LYS A 159 41.14 8.24 15.70
N GLU A 160 40.08 8.35 16.49
CA GLU A 160 39.78 7.51 17.65
C GLU A 160 38.88 6.31 17.32
N ASP A 161 38.10 6.34 16.23
CA ASP A 161 37.21 5.23 15.81
C ASP A 161 37.65 4.52 14.53
N LEU A 162 38.71 5.02 13.87
CA LEU A 162 39.29 4.39 12.69
C LEU A 162 40.48 3.52 13.10
N PHE A 163 40.20 2.25 13.37
CA PHE A 163 41.18 1.20 13.06
C PHE A 163 41.40 1.26 11.54
N TRP A 164 42.45 1.97 11.12
CA TRP A 164 42.84 2.13 9.71
C TRP A 164 43.19 0.79 9.02
N ASP A 165 43.22 -0.31 9.77
CA ASP A 165 43.40 -1.68 9.28
C ASP A 165 42.09 -2.39 8.91
N SER A 166 40.92 -1.78 9.17
CA SER A 166 39.62 -2.33 8.77
C SER A 166 39.15 -1.61 7.50
N GLU A 167 38.76 -2.39 6.48
CA GLU A 167 38.21 -1.88 5.22
C GLU A 167 37.20 -0.76 5.47
N PRO A 168 37.24 0.36 4.72
CA PRO A 168 36.37 1.50 4.97
C PRO A 168 34.92 1.05 4.86
N LEU A 169 34.26 0.90 6.01
CA LEU A 169 32.88 0.49 6.06
C LEU A 169 32.03 1.63 5.47
N PRO A 170 30.92 1.30 4.78
CA PRO A 170 29.95 2.30 4.40
C PRO A 170 29.58 3.18 5.59
N SER A 171 29.26 4.46 5.36
CA SER A 171 28.76 5.32 6.45
C SER A 171 27.54 4.68 7.10
N LEU A 172 27.31 4.90 8.41
CA LEU A 172 26.20 4.34 9.21
C LEU A 172 24.85 4.10 8.49
N PRO A 173 24.35 4.96 7.59
CA PRO A 173 23.12 4.66 6.83
C PRO A 173 23.21 3.54 5.79
N PHE A 174 24.41 3.04 5.47
CA PHE A 174 24.68 2.03 4.46
C PHE A 174 25.38 0.79 5.04
N GLN A 175 25.51 0.69 6.37
CA GLN A 175 25.81 -0.55 7.10
C GLN A 175 24.51 -1.27 7.46
#